data_AF-A0A511AX70-F1
#
_entry.id   AF-A0A511AX70-F1
#
_cell.length_a   1.000
_cell.length_b   1.000
_cell.length_c   1.000
_cell.angle_alpha   90.00
_cell.angle_beta   90.00
_cell.angle_gamma   90.00
#
_symmetry.space_group_name_H-M   'P 1'
#
loop_
_entity.id
_entity.type
_entity.pdbx_description
1 polymer ?
#
loop_
_entity_poly.entity_id
_entity_poly.type
_entity_poly.pdbx_seq_one_letter_code
_entity_poly.pdbx_strand_id
1 'polypeptide(L)' 'MNDVINLRRERKRRKADEDAKKAETNRVLFGRTKAQRLSEEAEKSRVSGLLDGKKLDDKKISLGQGESS' A
#
# COMPACT_ATOMS: atom_id res chain seq x y z
N MET A 1 37.33 -27.09 28.60
CA MET A 1 36.99 -26.47 27.31
C MET A 1 35.78 -25.58 27.55
N ASN A 2 35.92 -24.25 27.57
CA ASN A 2 34.78 -23.35 27.77
C ASN A 2 34.46 -22.69 26.44
N ASP A 3 33.28 -22.99 25.88
CA ASP A 3 32.80 -22.34 24.66
C ASP A 3 32.34 -20.93 24.98
N VAL A 4 33.16 -19.95 24.62
CA VAL A 4 32.81 -18.54 24.70
C VAL A 4 31.87 -18.21 23.54
N ILE A 5 30.57 -18.27 23.80
CA ILE A 5 29.55 -17.92 22.81
C ILE A 5 29.35 -16.40 22.82
N ASN A 6 29.34 -15.81 21.61
CA ASN A 6 29.06 -14.40 21.45
C ASN A 6 27.55 -14.12 21.61
N LEU A 7 27.14 -13.69 22.80
CA LEU A 7 25.74 -13.33 23.12
C LEU A 7 25.14 -12.26 22.20
N ARG A 8 25.95 -11.39 21.57
CA ARG A 8 25.43 -10.37 20.64
C ARG A 8 24.95 -11.02 19.34
N ARG A 9 25.70 -11.99 18.81
CA ARG A 9 25.31 -12.73 17.61
C ARG A 9 24.05 -13.55 17.85
N GLU A 10 23.97 -14.24 18.98
CA GLU A 10 22.78 -15.02 19.35
C GLU A 10 21.53 -14.13 19.53
N ARG A 11 21.67 -12.98 20.19
CA ARG A 11 20.57 -12.01 20.30
C ARG A 11 20.12 -11.49 18.93
N LYS A 12 21.05 -11.24 18.01
CA LYS A 12 20.72 -10.80 16.65
C LYS A 12 19.98 -11.89 15.88
N ARG A 13 20.43 -13.15 16.01
CA ARG A 13 19.78 -14.31 15.38
C ARG A 13 18.35 -14.47 15.88
N ARG A 14 18.14 -14.45 17.20
CA ARG A 14 16.79 -14.52 17.79
C ARG A 14 15.86 -13.40 17.30
N LYS A 15 16.35 -12.16 17.21
CA LYS A 15 15.56 -11.05 16.66
C LYS A 15 15.16 -11.29 15.21
N ALA A 16 16.07 -11.77 14.37
CA ALA A 16 15.75 -12.09 12.97
C ALA A 16 14.68 -13.20 12.87
N ASP A 17 14.76 -14.23 13.72
CA ASP A 17 13.76 -15.30 13.77
C ASP A 17 12.39 -14.80 14.25
N GLU A 18 12.35 -13.91 15.24
CA GLU A 18 11.12 -13.27 15.69
C GLU A 18 10.49 -12.38 14.61
N ASP A 19 11.31 -11.62 13.89
CA ASP A 19 10.84 -10.76 12.79
C ASP A 19 10.30 -11.60 11.62
N ALA A 20 10.93 -12.74 11.32
CA ALA A 20 10.43 -13.68 10.32
C ALA A 20 9.06 -14.27 10.70
N LYS A 21 8.88 -14.67 11.96
CA LYS A 21 7.58 -15.15 12.47
C LYS A 21 6.51 -14.07 12.41
N LYS A 22 6.85 -12.82 12.79
CA LYS A 22 5.93 -11.68 12.66
C LYS A 22 5.58 -11.40 11.20
N ALA A 23 6.52 -11.55 10.28
CA ALA A 23 6.26 -11.39 8.85
C ALA A 23 5.29 -12.46 8.34
N GLU A 24 5.43 -13.71 8.81
CA GLU A 24 4.52 -14.80 8.48
C GLU A 24 3.11 -14.58 9.05
N THR A 25 2.99 -14.20 10.33
CA THR A 25 1.69 -13.88 10.92
C THR A 25 1.04 -12.69 10.21
N ASN A 26 1.81 -11.66 9.86
CA ASN A 26 1.31 -10.52 9.09
C ASN A 26 0.87 -10.93 7.66
N ARG A 27 1.55 -11.90 7.03
CA ARG A 27 1.15 -12.44 5.72
C ARG A 27 -0.18 -13.19 5.80
N VAL A 28 -0.39 -13.97 6.86
CA VAL A 28 -1.64 -14.70 7.10
C VAL A 28 -2.79 -13.76 7.47
N LEU A 29 -2.56 -12.85 8.43
CA LEU A 29 -3.59 -11.96 8.95
C LEU A 29 -4.05 -10.91 7.94
N PHE A 30 -3.12 -10.39 7.13
CA PHE A 30 -3.45 -9.29 6.23
C PHE A 30 -3.58 -9.71 4.77
N GLY A 31 -3.15 -10.92 4.38
CA GLY A 31 -3.14 -11.43 3.00
C GLY A 31 -2.30 -10.60 2.00
N ARG A 32 -1.99 -9.36 2.37
CA ARG A 32 -1.28 -8.31 1.67
C ARG A 32 -0.35 -7.63 2.65
N THR A 33 0.91 -7.51 2.28
CA THR A 33 1.91 -6.82 3.08
C THR A 33 1.64 -5.31 3.11
N LYS A 34 2.20 -4.59 4.09
CA LYS A 34 2.08 -3.12 4.16
C LYS A 34 2.58 -2.45 2.87
N ALA A 35 3.63 -2.99 2.25
CA ALA A 35 4.17 -2.52 0.98
C ALA A 35 3.16 -2.70 -0.18
N GLN A 36 2.50 -3.86 -0.26
CA GLN A 36 1.46 -4.11 -1.27
C GLN A 36 0.23 -3.22 -1.08
N ARG A 37 -0.15 -2.93 0.17
CA ARG A 37 -1.24 -2.00 0.45
C ARG A 37 -0.90 -0.58 -0.04
N LEU A 38 0.32 -0.12 0.23
CA LEU A 38 0.79 1.20 -0.20
C LEU A 38 0.87 1.30 -1.73
N SER A 39 1.33 0.25 -2.42
CA SER A 39 1.34 0.25 -3.89
C SER A 39 -0.07 0.25 -4.46
N GLU A 40 -0.99 -0.57 -3.94
CA GLU A 40 -2.39 -0.57 -4.35
C GLU A 40 -3.08 0.76 -4.08
N GLU A 41 -2.81 1.40 -2.95
CA GLU A 41 -3.38 2.70 -2.60
C GLU A 41 -2.86 3.82 -3.50
N ALA A 42 -1.57 3.78 -3.86
CA ALA A 42 -0.98 4.70 -4.83
C ALA A 42 -1.52 4.47 -6.25
N GLU A 43 -1.75 3.22 -6.64
CA GLU A 43 -2.40 2.87 -7.91
C GLU A 43 -3.86 3.33 -7.94
N LYS A 44 -4.63 3.06 -6.88
CA LYS A 44 -6.01 3.55 -6.73
C LYS A 44 -6.08 5.08 -6.79
N SER A 45 -5.17 5.77 -6.12
CA SER A 45 -5.12 7.25 -6.13
C SER A 45 -4.76 7.81 -7.51
N ARG A 46 -3.87 7.13 -8.25
CA ARG A 46 -3.58 7.48 -9.64
C ARG A 46 -4.80 7.25 -10.55
N VAL A 47 -5.46 6.11 -10.40
CA VAL A 47 -6.65 5.76 -11.19
C VAL A 47 -7.81 6.71 -10.87
N SER A 48 -8.02 7.05 -9.60
CA SER A 48 -9.04 8.04 -9.22
C SER A 48 -8.71 9.43 -9.74
N GLY A 49 -7.45 9.88 -9.66
CA GLY A 49 -7.03 11.16 -10.23
C GLY A 49 -7.16 11.20 -11.76
N LEU A 50 -6.90 10.09 -12.46
CA LEU A 50 -7.15 9.97 -13.90
C LEU A 50 -8.64 9.98 -14.25
N LEU A 51 -9.48 9.33 -13.44
CA LEU A 51 -10.94 9.34 -13.61
C LEU A 51 -11.51 10.73 -13.34
N ASP A 52 -11.04 11.43 -12.31
CA ASP A 52 -11.46 12.80 -12.00
C ASP A 52 -10.93 13.80 -13.03
N GLY A 53 -9.74 13.59 -13.61
CA GLY A 53 -9.24 14.34 -14.76
C GLY A 53 -9.95 14.01 -16.07
N LYS A 54 -10.51 12.80 -16.21
CA LYS A 54 -11.40 12.41 -17.32
C LYS A 54 -12.88 12.74 -17.09
N LYS A 55 -13.28 13.12 -15.87
CA LYS A 55 -14.51 13.90 -15.64
C LYS A 55 -14.27 15.35 -16.08
N LEU A 56 -13.87 15.52 -17.33
CA LEU A 56 -14.07 16.77 -18.04
C LEU A 56 -15.45 16.71 -18.69
N ASP A 57 -16.12 17.86 -18.74
CA ASP A 57 -17.12 18.20 -19.77
C ASP A 57 -18.59 17.79 -19.62
N ASP A 58 -19.05 16.99 -18.66
CA ASP A 58 -20.51 16.81 -18.47
C ASP A 58 -21.21 18.08 -17.98
N LYS A 59 -20.48 19.04 -17.39
CA LYS A 59 -21.05 20.32 -16.91
C LYS A 59 -21.11 21.41 -17.98
N LYS A 60 -20.47 21.22 -19.15
CA LYS A 60 -20.48 22.24 -20.23
C LYS A 60 -21.56 22.01 -21.28
N ILE A 61 -22.19 20.83 -21.33
CA ILE A 61 -23.13 20.47 -22.42
C ILE A 61 -24.58 20.93 -22.11
N SER A 62 -24.89 21.48 -20.93
CA SER A 62 -26.28 21.86 -20.57
C SER A 62 -26.58 23.36 -20.51
N LEU A 63 -25.70 24.25 -20.98
CA LEU A 63 -25.87 25.71 -20.88
C LEU A 63 -25.72 26.39 -22.25
N GLY A 64 -26.58 26.02 -23.20
CA GLY A 64 -26.56 26.68 -24.50
C GLY A 64 -27.49 26.11 -25.56
N GLN A 65 -28.75 25.81 -25.24
CA GLN A 65 -29.79 25.70 -26.28
C GLN A 65 -31.13 26.19 -25.72
N GLY A 66 -31.68 27.26 -26.30
CA GLY A 66 -33.12 27.53 -26.25
C GLY A 66 -33.59 28.86 -25.65
N GLU A 67 -32.99 30.00 -25.99
CA GLU A 67 -33.75 31.26 -26.02
C GLU A 67 -33.72 31.80 -27.46
N SER A 68 -34.73 31.40 -28.24
CA SER A 68 -35.04 31.99 -29.53
C SER A 68 -36.56 32.03 -29.70
N SER A 69 -37.05 33.25 -29.91
CA SER A 69 -38.40 33.71 -30.27
C SER A 69 -39.43 33.88 -29.16
#